data_AF-A0A7S3YGK2-F1
#
_entry.id   AF-A0A7S3YGK2-F1
#
_cell.length_a   1.000
_cell.length_b   1.000
_cell.length_c   1.000
_cell.angle_alpha   90.00
_cell.angle_beta   90.00
_cell.angle_gamma   90.00
#
_symmetry.space_group_name_H-M   'P 1'
#
loop_
_entity.id
_entity.type
_entity.pdbx_description
1 polymer ?
#
loop_
_entity_poly.entity_id
_entity_poly.type
_entity_poly.pdbx_seq_one_letter_code
_entity_poly.pdbx_strand_id
1 'polypeptide(L)'
;MSVTKDDFARYVWENEMLLRENAMLEAYLAREKEISAREGPTEPPPSTSHKSKRPGSRAQRRRAGSTTLTLEKKIFIAEKEIKAQNVHLAEIEEEYQSESINYKAMTGETEVRITEIKREAYEFKRSVLSKGFIWSKGGPATRKVPADAVIKYYDSKIKSKDMLVTKLQARNKVIAAQVAKMESQLNNKNHSEETLSPIDFRQLMIENESFSQTIDAKNKDLLKIKVSTTKMGQMLTDKRQLLVGLQDEAVSLR
;
A
#
# COMPACT_ATOMS: atom_id res chain seq x y z
N MET A 1 56.73 25.09 17.54
CA MET A 1 55.52 25.55 16.82
C MET A 1 54.42 25.68 17.84
N SER A 2 54.06 26.91 18.24
CA SER A 2 52.97 27.14 19.20
C SER A 2 51.64 27.07 18.45
N VAL A 3 50.86 26.01 18.67
CA VAL A 3 49.48 25.91 18.19
C VAL A 3 48.70 27.07 18.81
N THR A 4 48.14 27.95 17.99
CA THR A 4 47.34 29.05 18.49
C THR A 4 45.99 28.52 19.01
N LYS A 5 45.32 29.25 19.90
CA LYS A 5 43.99 28.84 20.39
C LYS A 5 42.99 28.62 19.24
N ASP A 6 43.13 29.38 18.16
CA ASP A 6 42.29 29.28 16.97
C ASP A 6 42.57 28.00 16.18
N ASP A 7 43.84 27.57 16.09
CA ASP A 7 44.20 26.29 15.48
C ASP A 7 43.64 25.11 16.28
N PHE A 8 43.70 25.18 17.61
CA PHE A 8 43.12 24.14 18.47
C PHE A 8 41.60 24.03 18.29
N ALA A 9 40.88 25.15 18.24
CA ALA A 9 39.44 25.16 17.98
C ALA A 9 39.08 24.55 16.62
N ARG A 10 39.87 24.81 15.57
CA ARG A 10 39.70 24.20 14.24
C ARG A 10 39.88 22.69 14.29
N TYR A 11 40.93 22.19 14.94
CA TYR A 11 41.16 20.75 15.06
C TYR A 11 40.06 20.04 15.85
N VAL A 12 39.51 20.68 16.89
CA VAL A 12 38.38 20.11 17.64
C VAL A 12 37.15 19.98 16.74
N TRP A 13 36.84 21.02 15.96
CA TRP A 13 35.70 20.99 15.03
C TRP A 13 35.89 19.97 13.92
N GLU A 14 37.08 19.88 13.32
CA GLU A 14 37.39 18.87 12.30
C GLU A 14 37.27 17.45 12.84
N ASN A 15 37.75 17.19 14.07
CA ASN A 15 37.59 15.89 14.71
C ASN A 15 36.12 15.56 14.99
N GLU A 16 35.32 16.53 15.43
CA GLU A 16 33.88 16.35 15.64
C GLU A 16 33.15 16.00 14.33
N MET A 17 33.51 16.67 13.23
CA MET A 17 32.97 16.39 11.91
C MET A 17 33.37 15.01 11.40
N LEU A 18 34.63 14.61 11.59
CA LEU A 18 35.10 13.26 11.24
C LEU A 18 34.41 12.17 12.07
N LEU A 19 34.16 12.43 13.36
CA LEU A 19 33.41 11.51 14.21
C LEU A 19 31.97 11.33 13.73
N ARG A 20 31.29 12.43 13.35
CA ARG A 20 29.95 12.36 12.76
C ARG A 20 29.94 11.59 11.44
N GLU A 21 30.93 11.82 10.58
CA GLU A 21 31.07 11.12 9.30
C GLU A 21 31.31 9.61 9.51
N ASN A 22 32.20 9.25 10.44
CA ASN A 22 32.48 7.85 10.76
C ASN A 22 31.24 7.17 11.35
N ALA A 23 30.51 7.82 12.25
CA ALA A 23 29.27 7.27 12.80
C ALA A 23 28.21 7.02 11.72
N MET A 24 28.08 7.94 10.77
CA MET A 24 27.17 7.79 9.62
C MET A 24 27.57 6.60 8.74
N LEU A 25 28.87 6.45 8.45
CA LEU A 25 29.41 5.33 7.68
C LEU A 25 29.21 3.99 8.42
N GLU A 26 29.46 3.96 9.72
CA GLU A 26 29.24 2.76 10.55
C GLU A 26 27.78 2.34 10.56
N ALA A 27 26.85 3.29 10.74
CA ALA A 27 25.41 3.02 10.69
C ALA A 27 24.97 2.48 9.32
N TYR A 28 25.49 3.07 8.24
CA TYR A 28 25.26 2.60 6.88
C TYR A 28 25.75 1.17 6.67
N LEU A 29 27.00 0.87 7.05
CA LEU A 29 27.60 -0.45 6.88
C LEU A 29 26.90 -1.50 7.74
N ALA A 30 26.46 -1.15 8.96
CA ALA A 30 25.67 -2.02 9.80
C ALA A 30 24.33 -2.40 9.14
N ARG A 31 23.63 -1.41 8.55
CA ARG A 31 22.40 -1.64 7.79
C ARG A 31 22.63 -2.48 6.54
N GLU A 32 23.67 -2.21 5.76
CA GLU A 32 23.99 -3.04 4.58
C GLU A 32 24.33 -4.48 4.94
N LYS A 33 25.04 -4.67 6.04
CA LYS A 33 25.32 -6.01 6.57
C LYS A 33 24.03 -6.73 6.97
N GLU A 34 23.07 -6.02 7.57
CA GLU A 34 21.76 -6.59 7.91
C GLU A 34 20.94 -6.94 6.66
N ILE A 35 20.92 -6.06 5.65
CA ILE A 35 20.23 -6.31 4.37
C ILE A 35 20.85 -7.52 3.66
N SER A 36 22.18 -7.57 3.56
CA SER A 36 22.90 -8.70 2.95
C SER A 36 22.71 -10.00 3.72
N ALA A 37 22.53 -9.95 5.05
CA ALA A 37 22.21 -11.12 5.86
C ALA A 37 20.77 -11.61 5.65
N ARG A 38 19.82 -10.70 5.33
CA ARG A 38 18.43 -11.06 5.01
C ARG A 38 18.26 -11.65 3.61
N GLU A 39 19.10 -11.28 2.64
CA GLU A 39 18.96 -11.72 1.23
C GLU A 39 19.58 -13.10 0.90
N GLY A 40 20.34 -13.72 1.81
CA GLY A 40 20.97 -15.02 1.57
C GLY A 40 22.02 -15.03 0.43
N PRO A 41 22.83 -16.08 0.28
CA PRO A 41 23.87 -16.11 -0.75
C PRO A 41 23.22 -16.28 -2.13
N THR A 42 23.26 -15.21 -2.94
CA THR A 42 22.95 -15.29 -4.38
C THR A 42 24.03 -16.11 -5.10
N GLU A 43 23.59 -17.03 -5.98
CA GLU A 43 24.45 -17.96 -6.72
C GLU A 43 25.58 -17.24 -7.49
N PRO A 44 26.78 -17.86 -7.59
CA PRO A 44 27.89 -17.25 -8.30
C PRO A 44 27.61 -17.17 -9.82
N PRO A 45 28.02 -16.07 -10.48
CA PRO A 45 27.84 -15.92 -11.93
C PRO A 45 28.64 -16.96 -12.73
N PRO A 46 28.17 -17.32 -13.93
CA PRO A 46 28.76 -18.40 -14.71
C PRO A 46 30.18 -18.06 -15.15
N SER A 47 31.09 -19.02 -14.95
CA SER A 47 32.48 -18.92 -15.36
C SER A 47 32.59 -18.96 -16.89
N THR A 48 33.19 -17.93 -17.49
CA THR A 48 33.77 -18.04 -18.83
C THR A 48 35.29 -17.97 -18.70
N SER A 49 35.93 -19.12 -18.82
CA SER A 49 37.37 -19.28 -18.86
C SER A 49 37.98 -18.59 -20.09
N HIS A 50 39.10 -17.87 -19.94
CA HIS A 50 40.26 -17.98 -20.85
C HIS A 50 41.56 -17.39 -20.25
N LYS A 51 42.50 -18.30 -19.97
CA LYS A 51 43.99 -18.24 -20.01
C LYS A 51 44.70 -16.87 -19.99
N SER A 52 45.60 -16.67 -19.01
CA SER A 52 47.04 -16.98 -19.17
C SER A 52 47.84 -16.62 -17.90
N LYS A 53 48.78 -17.49 -17.52
CA LYS A 53 49.76 -17.25 -16.45
C LYS A 53 50.92 -16.44 -17.02
N ARG A 54 51.31 -15.35 -16.35
CA ARG A 54 52.70 -14.83 -16.36
C ARG A 54 53.09 -14.43 -14.93
N PRO A 55 54.24 -14.89 -14.41
CA PRO A 55 54.74 -14.46 -13.11
C PRO A 55 55.60 -13.21 -13.30
N GLY A 56 55.29 -12.11 -12.62
CA GLY A 56 56.05 -10.89 -12.77
C GLY A 56 55.72 -9.86 -11.70
N SER A 57 56.76 -9.48 -10.97
CA SER A 57 56.93 -8.32 -10.08
C SER A 57 55.91 -8.10 -8.94
N ARG A 58 56.36 -8.60 -7.77
CA ARG A 58 56.04 -8.12 -6.41
C ARG A 58 56.53 -6.67 -6.21
N ALA A 59 56.08 -5.73 -7.03
CA ALA A 59 56.49 -4.33 -6.97
C ALA A 59 55.36 -3.37 -7.37
N GLN A 60 54.13 -3.64 -6.96
CA GLN A 60 53.07 -2.64 -7.03
C GLN A 60 52.00 -2.87 -5.96
N ARG A 61 52.45 -2.99 -4.71
CA ARG A 61 51.56 -3.09 -3.54
C ARG A 61 51.83 -1.95 -2.57
N ARG A 62 51.99 -0.73 -3.10
CA ARG A 62 52.01 0.53 -2.34
C ARG A 62 51.43 1.66 -3.19
N ARG A 63 50.17 1.52 -3.61
CA ARG A 63 49.27 2.68 -3.62
C ARG A 63 48.38 2.47 -2.41
N ALA A 64 48.76 3.11 -1.31
CA ALA A 64 47.82 3.35 -0.23
C ALA A 64 46.64 4.04 -0.89
N GLY A 65 45.56 3.29 -1.10
CA GLY A 65 44.29 3.89 -1.50
C GLY A 65 43.96 4.93 -0.45
N SER A 66 43.63 6.13 -0.90
CA SER A 66 43.08 7.20 -0.08
C SER A 66 42.20 6.61 1.03
N THR A 67 42.63 6.73 2.29
CA THR A 67 41.86 6.31 3.47
C THR A 67 40.60 7.16 3.67
N THR A 68 40.40 8.17 2.83
CA THR A 68 39.24 9.05 2.79
C THR A 68 38.34 8.71 1.61
N LEU A 69 37.03 8.60 1.88
CA LEU A 69 35.97 8.46 0.90
C LEU A 69 35.95 9.66 -0.06
N THR A 70 35.66 9.42 -1.34
CA THR A 70 35.42 10.49 -2.32
C THR A 70 34.15 11.25 -1.95
N LEU A 71 34.08 12.54 -2.29
CA LEU A 71 32.92 13.40 -1.97
C LEU A 71 31.60 12.80 -2.47
N GLU A 72 31.59 12.22 -3.67
CA GLU A 72 30.43 11.52 -4.24
C GLU A 72 29.95 10.36 -3.36
N LYS A 73 30.88 9.57 -2.80
CA LYS A 73 30.53 8.45 -1.91
C LYS A 73 30.00 8.94 -0.57
N LYS A 74 30.54 10.04 -0.04
CA LYS A 74 30.04 10.67 1.18
C LYS A 74 28.61 11.18 1.01
N ILE A 75 28.33 11.85 -0.11
CA ILE A 75 26.98 12.33 -0.47
C ILE A 75 26.02 11.15 -0.61
N PHE A 76 26.42 10.09 -1.30
CA PHE A 76 25.60 8.90 -1.47
C PHE A 76 25.24 8.21 -0.13
N ILE A 77 26.22 8.06 0.76
CA ILE A 77 25.99 7.51 2.11
C ILE A 77 25.05 8.41 2.89
N ALA A 78 25.26 9.73 2.86
CA ALA A 78 24.40 10.69 3.54
C ALA A 78 22.96 10.65 3.04
N GLU A 79 22.74 10.60 1.71
CA GLU A 79 21.40 10.49 1.14
C GLU A 79 20.69 9.20 1.53
N LYS A 80 21.40 8.06 1.52
CA LYS A 80 20.83 6.77 1.92
C LYS A 80 20.53 6.72 3.42
N GLU A 81 21.39 7.31 4.25
CA GLU A 81 21.17 7.40 5.70
C GLU A 81 20.02 8.35 6.05
N ILE A 82 19.91 9.51 5.39
CA ILE A 82 18.76 10.42 5.55
C ILE A 82 17.46 9.71 5.19
N LYS A 83 17.42 8.98 4.06
CA LYS A 83 16.24 8.19 3.68
C LYS A 83 15.89 7.15 4.74
N ALA A 84 16.88 6.41 5.24
CA ALA A 84 16.67 5.40 6.27
C ALA A 84 16.16 6.00 7.59
N GLN A 85 16.70 7.15 7.99
CA GLN A 85 16.24 7.89 9.17
C GLN A 85 14.82 8.42 8.99
N ASN A 86 14.48 8.94 7.81
CA ASN A 86 13.12 9.41 7.53
C ASN A 86 12.09 8.28 7.60
N VAL A 87 12.43 7.08 7.07
CA VAL A 87 11.57 5.90 7.19
C VAL A 87 11.39 5.51 8.66
N HIS A 88 12.48 5.41 9.41
CA HIS A 88 12.43 5.07 10.83
C HIS A 88 11.65 6.10 11.67
N LEU A 89 11.77 7.40 11.35
CA LEU A 89 10.98 8.45 11.98
C LEU A 89 9.48 8.31 11.66
N ALA A 90 9.13 7.95 10.42
CA ALA A 90 7.75 7.71 10.03
C ALA A 90 7.15 6.49 10.75
N GLU A 91 7.92 5.39 10.87
CA GLU A 91 7.52 4.20 11.62
C GLU A 91 7.25 4.53 13.09
N ILE A 92 8.16 5.27 13.73
CA ILE A 92 7.99 5.74 15.12
C ILE A 92 6.77 6.64 15.26
N GLU A 93 6.54 7.55 14.30
CA GLU A 93 5.38 8.43 14.32
C GLU A 93 4.07 7.63 14.22
N GLU A 94 4.01 6.63 13.33
CA GLU A 94 2.86 5.74 13.21
C GLU A 94 2.61 4.95 14.50
N GLU A 95 3.67 4.41 15.12
CA GLU A 95 3.59 3.72 16.40
C GLU A 95 3.01 4.63 17.50
N TYR A 96 3.55 5.85 17.64
CA TYR A 96 3.05 6.81 18.63
C TYR A 96 1.61 7.25 18.35
N GLN A 97 1.24 7.43 17.09
CA GLN A 97 -0.14 7.75 16.71
C GLN A 97 -1.10 6.62 17.09
N SER A 98 -0.73 5.36 16.79
CA SER A 98 -1.48 4.17 17.17
C SER A 98 -1.64 4.06 18.68
N GLU A 99 -0.55 4.25 19.43
CA GLU A 99 -0.57 4.17 20.89
C GLU A 99 -1.41 5.29 21.51
N SER A 100 -1.31 6.52 20.97
CA SER A 100 -2.14 7.66 21.37
C SER A 100 -3.63 7.40 21.19
N ILE A 101 -4.02 6.83 20.05
CA ILE A 101 -5.41 6.42 19.80
C ILE A 101 -5.86 5.37 20.83
N ASN A 102 -5.01 4.38 21.13
CA ASN A 102 -5.29 3.35 22.11
C ASN A 102 -5.48 3.94 23.52
N TYR A 103 -4.56 4.79 23.99
CA TYR A 103 -4.68 5.44 25.29
C TYR A 103 -5.93 6.33 25.40
N LYS A 104 -6.29 7.02 24.32
CA LYS A 104 -7.53 7.81 24.25
C LYS A 104 -8.77 6.92 24.36
N ALA A 105 -8.77 5.77 23.70
CA ALA A 105 -9.85 4.79 23.80
C ALA A 105 -9.96 4.20 25.22
N MET A 106 -8.83 3.81 25.83
CA MET A 106 -8.77 3.31 27.22
C MET A 106 -9.26 4.35 28.22
N THR A 107 -8.86 5.62 28.05
CA THR A 107 -9.33 6.72 28.90
C THR A 107 -10.86 6.86 28.79
N GLY A 108 -11.39 6.89 27.57
CA GLY A 108 -12.85 6.95 27.36
C GLY A 108 -13.59 5.75 27.97
N GLU A 109 -13.07 4.54 27.84
CA GLU A 109 -13.66 3.34 28.46
C GLU A 109 -13.67 3.43 30.00
N THR A 110 -12.56 3.88 30.59
CA THR A 110 -12.45 3.98 32.06
C THR A 110 -13.37 5.07 32.61
N GLU A 111 -13.52 6.21 31.92
CA GLU A 111 -14.49 7.25 32.28
C GLU A 111 -15.93 6.69 32.29
N VAL A 112 -16.32 5.98 31.22
CA VAL A 112 -17.62 5.33 31.15
C VAL A 112 -17.78 4.34 32.31
N ARG A 113 -16.79 3.47 32.55
CA ARG A 113 -16.83 2.48 33.64
C ARG A 113 -16.96 3.14 35.03
N ILE A 114 -16.28 4.26 35.27
CA ILE A 114 -16.41 5.03 36.52
C ILE A 114 -17.85 5.53 36.69
N THR A 115 -18.45 6.11 35.64
CA THR A 115 -19.83 6.59 35.70
C THR A 115 -20.83 5.46 35.93
N GLU A 116 -20.62 4.29 35.31
CA GLU A 116 -21.45 3.11 35.50
C GLU A 116 -21.38 2.58 36.92
N ILE A 117 -20.18 2.43 37.49
CA ILE A 117 -19.99 1.98 38.88
C ILE A 117 -20.67 2.94 39.86
N LYS A 118 -20.50 4.27 39.67
CA LYS A 118 -21.16 5.28 40.51
C LYS A 118 -22.68 5.15 40.44
N ARG A 119 -23.23 4.97 39.24
CA ARG A 119 -24.67 4.75 39.03
C ARG A 119 -25.13 3.44 39.70
N GLU A 120 -24.42 2.34 39.51
CA GLU A 120 -24.75 1.04 40.12
C GLU A 120 -24.71 1.09 41.65
N ALA A 121 -23.72 1.78 42.23
CA ALA A 121 -23.64 2.01 43.68
C ALA A 121 -24.84 2.83 44.20
N TYR A 122 -25.23 3.88 43.47
CA TYR A 122 -26.40 4.69 43.82
C TYR A 122 -27.71 3.89 43.72
N GLU A 123 -27.89 3.13 42.64
CA GLU A 123 -29.05 2.26 42.44
C GLU A 123 -29.16 1.20 43.53
N PHE A 124 -28.05 0.58 43.91
CA PHE A 124 -28.00 -0.37 45.01
C PHE A 124 -28.40 0.30 46.33
N LYS A 125 -27.78 1.45 46.66
CA LYS A 125 -28.13 2.22 47.88
C LYS A 125 -29.62 2.56 47.92
N ARG A 126 -30.18 3.02 46.80
CA ARG A 126 -31.61 3.36 46.69
C ARG A 126 -32.52 2.14 46.78
N SER A 127 -32.21 1.07 46.06
CA SER A 127 -33.11 -0.09 45.94
C SER A 127 -33.07 -1.01 47.17
N VAL A 128 -31.90 -1.13 47.80
CA VAL A 128 -31.63 -2.08 48.89
C VAL A 128 -31.56 -1.37 50.24
N LEU A 129 -30.74 -0.31 50.35
CA LEU A 129 -30.43 0.32 51.64
C LEU A 129 -31.47 1.35 52.10
N SER A 130 -32.19 2.01 51.19
CA SER A 130 -33.26 2.95 51.53
C SER A 130 -34.57 2.26 51.92
N LYS A 131 -34.75 0.97 51.56
CA LYS A 131 -35.93 0.17 51.92
C LYS A 131 -35.78 -0.59 53.25
N GLY A 132 -34.58 -0.58 53.85
CA GLY A 132 -34.21 -1.40 55.03
C GLY A 132 -34.47 -0.77 56.40
N PHE A 133 -35.50 0.08 56.55
CA PHE A 133 -35.89 0.60 57.85
C PHE A 133 -37.05 -0.25 58.39
N ILE A 134 -36.75 -1.14 59.33
CA ILE A 134 -37.76 -1.97 60.00
C ILE A 134 -37.92 -1.41 61.41
N TRP A 135 -39.10 -0.89 61.72
CA TRP A 135 -39.46 -0.54 63.08
C TRP A 135 -39.61 -1.84 63.88
N SER A 136 -38.67 -2.09 64.79
CA SER A 136 -38.85 -3.15 65.78
C SER A 136 -40.01 -2.74 66.67
N LYS A 137 -41.04 -3.60 66.80
CA LYS A 137 -42.17 -3.35 67.72
C LYS A 137 -41.62 -3.12 69.13
N GLY A 138 -41.50 -1.85 69.55
CA GLY A 138 -41.06 -1.44 70.88
C GLY A 138 -39.57 -1.11 71.07
N GLY A 139 -38.74 -0.95 70.02
CA GLY A 139 -37.32 -0.60 70.16
C GLY A 139 -36.81 0.47 69.18
N PRO A 140 -35.61 1.04 69.39
CA PRO A 140 -35.01 2.00 68.48
C PRO A 140 -34.93 1.40 67.07
N ALA A 141 -35.37 2.16 66.08
CA ALA A 141 -35.39 1.66 64.72
C ALA A 141 -33.96 1.29 64.27
N THR A 142 -33.74 -0.01 64.07
CA THR A 142 -32.45 -0.56 63.68
C THR A 142 -32.46 -0.76 62.18
N ARG A 143 -31.43 -0.28 61.48
CA ARG A 143 -31.29 -0.49 60.04
C ARG A 143 -31.01 -1.96 59.77
N LYS A 144 -32.03 -2.71 59.36
CA LYS A 144 -31.91 -4.12 58.97
C LYS A 144 -32.26 -4.22 57.49
N VAL A 145 -31.26 -4.56 56.67
CA VAL A 145 -31.48 -4.79 55.24
C VAL A 145 -32.13 -6.17 55.07
N PRO A 146 -33.33 -6.26 54.50
CA PRO A 146 -33.95 -7.56 54.25
C PRO A 146 -33.17 -8.30 53.16
N ALA A 147 -32.77 -9.55 53.44
CA ALA A 147 -32.04 -10.40 52.50
C ALA A 147 -32.79 -10.55 51.16
N ASP A 148 -34.11 -10.65 51.21
CA ASP A 148 -34.98 -10.73 50.02
C ASP A 148 -34.84 -9.53 49.08
N ALA A 149 -34.56 -8.33 49.60
CA ALA A 149 -34.36 -7.15 48.76
C ALA A 149 -33.01 -7.20 48.02
N VAL A 150 -31.99 -7.78 48.66
CA VAL A 150 -30.68 -8.02 48.05
C VAL A 150 -30.81 -9.06 46.94
N ILE A 151 -31.48 -10.17 47.22
CA ILE A 151 -31.72 -11.26 46.26
C ILE A 151 -32.49 -10.75 45.05
N LYS A 152 -33.63 -10.07 45.26
CA LYS A 152 -34.43 -9.49 44.18
C LYS A 152 -33.67 -8.47 43.34
N TYR A 153 -32.78 -7.69 43.96
CA TYR A 153 -31.93 -6.75 43.24
C TYR A 153 -30.97 -7.46 42.30
N TYR A 154 -30.25 -8.48 42.79
CA TYR A 154 -29.32 -9.24 41.96
C TYR A 154 -30.02 -10.06 40.88
N ASP A 155 -31.16 -10.68 41.16
CA ASP A 155 -31.96 -11.39 40.13
C ASP A 155 -32.36 -10.46 38.98
N SER A 156 -32.80 -9.24 39.31
CA SER A 156 -33.14 -8.22 38.31
C SER A 156 -31.89 -7.78 37.51
N LYS A 157 -30.75 -7.63 38.18
CA LYS A 157 -29.47 -7.28 37.52
C LYS A 157 -28.97 -8.37 36.59
N ILE A 158 -29.04 -9.64 37.01
CA ILE A 158 -28.66 -10.79 36.17
C ILE A 158 -29.51 -10.79 34.90
N LYS A 159 -30.84 -10.72 35.03
CA LYS A 159 -31.76 -10.64 33.88
C LYS A 159 -31.44 -9.47 32.95
N SER A 160 -31.14 -8.30 33.50
CA SER A 160 -30.76 -7.12 32.71
C SER A 160 -29.44 -7.32 31.95
N LYS A 161 -28.44 -7.94 32.59
CA LYS A 161 -27.16 -8.28 31.95
C LYS A 161 -27.35 -9.34 30.86
N ASP A 162 -28.19 -10.35 31.07
CA ASP A 162 -28.51 -11.36 30.04
C ASP A 162 -29.17 -10.74 28.79
N MET A 163 -30.11 -9.81 29.00
CA MET A 163 -30.71 -9.04 27.91
C MET A 163 -29.66 -8.21 27.16
N LEU A 164 -28.72 -7.59 27.89
CA LEU A 164 -27.63 -6.82 27.29
C LEU A 164 -26.69 -7.72 26.48
N VAL A 165 -26.31 -8.88 27.01
CA VAL A 165 -25.48 -9.88 26.31
C VAL A 165 -26.16 -10.30 25.01
N THR A 166 -27.45 -10.63 25.06
CA THR A 166 -28.23 -11.02 23.86
C THR A 166 -28.24 -9.89 22.83
N LYS A 167 -28.45 -8.64 23.26
CA LYS A 167 -28.42 -7.46 22.39
C LYS A 167 -27.04 -7.23 21.76
N LEU A 168 -25.97 -7.38 22.53
CA LEU A 168 -24.60 -7.22 22.05
C LEU A 168 -24.22 -8.33 21.06
N GLN A 169 -24.61 -9.58 21.34
CA GLN A 169 -24.42 -10.69 20.40
C GLN A 169 -25.14 -10.45 19.07
N ALA A 170 -26.39 -9.96 19.11
CA ALA A 170 -27.13 -9.61 17.90
C ALA A 170 -26.42 -8.50 17.10
N ARG A 171 -25.94 -7.45 17.77
CA ARG A 171 -25.15 -6.39 17.12
C ARG A 171 -23.84 -6.89 16.55
N ASN A 172 -23.14 -7.76 17.27
CA ASN A 172 -21.88 -8.34 16.81
C ASN A 172 -22.10 -9.15 15.52
N LYS A 173 -23.16 -9.97 15.46
CA LYS A 173 -23.54 -10.68 14.23
C LYS A 173 -23.80 -9.73 13.05
N VAL A 174 -24.49 -8.61 13.28
CA VAL A 174 -24.74 -7.59 12.24
C VAL A 174 -23.44 -6.94 11.76
N ILE A 175 -22.57 -6.55 12.68
CA ILE A 175 -21.27 -5.93 12.34
C ILE A 175 -20.40 -6.93 11.60
N ALA A 176 -20.31 -8.19 12.05
CA ALA A 176 -19.56 -9.24 11.36
C ALA A 176 -20.08 -9.46 9.93
N ALA A 177 -21.40 -9.47 9.72
CA ALA A 177 -21.98 -9.56 8.39
C ALA A 177 -21.65 -8.32 7.53
N GLN A 178 -21.61 -7.12 8.12
CA GLN A 178 -21.21 -5.91 7.43
C GLN A 178 -19.73 -5.93 7.04
N VAL A 179 -18.85 -6.39 7.93
CA VAL A 179 -17.41 -6.57 7.65
C VAL A 179 -17.22 -7.54 6.49
N ALA A 180 -17.81 -8.74 6.56
CA ALA A 180 -17.71 -9.73 5.48
C ALA A 180 -18.23 -9.18 4.13
N LYS A 181 -19.31 -8.38 4.16
CA LYS A 181 -19.83 -7.71 2.95
C LYS A 181 -18.83 -6.69 2.41
N MET A 182 -18.23 -5.86 3.25
CA MET A 182 -17.24 -4.86 2.83
C MET A 182 -15.96 -5.52 2.31
N GLU A 183 -15.49 -6.58 2.97
CA GLU A 183 -14.35 -7.39 2.51
C GLU A 183 -14.62 -8.01 1.14
N SER A 184 -15.80 -8.59 0.92
CA SER A 184 -16.20 -9.10 -0.39
C SER A 184 -16.25 -8.00 -1.45
N GLN A 185 -16.75 -6.80 -1.10
CA GLN A 185 -16.74 -5.65 -2.01
C GLN A 185 -15.33 -5.18 -2.34
N LEU A 186 -14.42 -5.14 -1.36
CA LEU A 186 -13.02 -4.83 -1.60
C LEU A 186 -12.36 -5.88 -2.47
N ASN A 187 -12.60 -7.16 -2.21
CA ASN A 187 -12.06 -8.23 -3.03
C ASN A 187 -12.55 -8.13 -4.48
N ASN A 188 -13.85 -7.89 -4.69
CA ASN A 188 -14.41 -7.70 -6.03
C ASN A 188 -13.84 -6.45 -6.72
N LYS A 189 -13.59 -5.37 -5.97
CA LYS A 189 -12.93 -4.16 -6.50
C LYS A 189 -11.48 -4.43 -6.89
N ASN A 190 -10.72 -5.11 -6.03
CA ASN A 190 -9.34 -5.50 -6.33
C ASN A 190 -9.30 -6.43 -7.56
N HIS A 191 -10.21 -7.40 -7.67
CA HIS A 191 -10.33 -8.24 -8.86
C HIS A 191 -10.68 -7.41 -10.10
N SER A 192 -11.58 -6.41 -9.98
CA SER A 192 -11.91 -5.51 -11.09
C SER A 192 -10.76 -4.58 -11.49
N GLU A 193 -9.90 -4.21 -10.54
CA GLU A 193 -8.66 -3.46 -10.78
C GLU A 193 -7.59 -4.37 -11.42
N GLU A 194 -7.64 -5.68 -11.14
CA GLU A 194 -6.81 -6.73 -11.74
C GLU A 194 -7.34 -7.24 -13.10
N THR A 195 -8.59 -6.93 -13.50
CA THR A 195 -9.20 -7.46 -14.75
C THR A 195 -8.70 -6.78 -16.02
N LEU A 196 -7.93 -5.69 -15.94
CA LEU A 196 -7.22 -5.12 -17.09
C LEU A 196 -5.72 -5.31 -16.91
N SER A 197 -5.26 -6.54 -17.09
CA SER A 197 -3.84 -6.84 -17.08
C SER A 197 -3.15 -6.12 -18.25
N PRO A 198 -1.89 -5.65 -18.09
CA PRO A 198 -1.09 -5.16 -19.21
C PRO A 198 -0.98 -6.15 -20.38
N ILE A 199 -1.17 -7.45 -20.10
CA ILE A 199 -1.20 -8.51 -21.11
C ILE A 199 -2.45 -8.40 -21.97
N ASP A 200 -3.63 -8.17 -21.38
CA ASP A 200 -4.89 -8.01 -22.11
C ASP A 200 -4.86 -6.76 -22.98
N PHE A 201 -4.27 -5.67 -22.47
CA PHE A 201 -4.09 -4.45 -23.24
C PHE A 201 -3.18 -4.68 -24.46
N ARG A 202 -2.09 -5.44 -24.29
CA ARG A 202 -1.22 -5.84 -25.41
C ARG A 202 -1.94 -6.73 -26.42
N GLN A 203 -2.72 -7.71 -25.96
CA GLN A 203 -3.50 -8.57 -26.84
C GLN A 203 -4.49 -7.75 -27.69
N LEU A 204 -5.20 -6.81 -27.07
CA LEU A 204 -6.15 -5.94 -27.75
C LEU A 204 -5.46 -5.01 -28.77
N MET A 205 -4.26 -4.53 -28.47
CA MET A 205 -3.44 -3.77 -29.44
C MET A 205 -3.03 -4.64 -30.64
N ILE A 206 -2.57 -5.87 -30.41
CA ILE A 206 -2.18 -6.80 -31.48
C ILE A 206 -3.38 -7.11 -32.39
N GLU A 207 -4.54 -7.38 -31.81
CA GLU A 207 -5.76 -7.65 -32.56
C GLU A 207 -6.20 -6.44 -33.39
N ASN A 208 -6.18 -5.24 -32.79
CA ASN A 208 -6.53 -4.02 -33.51
C ASN A 208 -5.57 -3.75 -34.69
N GLU A 209 -4.26 -3.93 -34.48
CA GLU A 209 -3.27 -3.79 -35.54
C GLU A 209 -3.51 -4.82 -36.66
N SER A 210 -3.79 -6.08 -36.30
CA SER A 210 -4.13 -7.14 -37.27
C SER A 210 -5.39 -6.82 -38.07
N PHE A 211 -6.45 -6.32 -37.42
CA PHE A 211 -7.68 -5.90 -38.10
C PHE A 211 -7.44 -4.70 -39.01
N SER A 212 -6.67 -3.71 -38.57
CA SER A 212 -6.32 -2.54 -39.38
C SER A 212 -5.55 -2.94 -40.64
N GLN A 213 -4.56 -3.84 -40.52
CA GLN A 213 -3.83 -4.38 -41.68
C GLN A 213 -4.76 -5.14 -42.65
N THR A 214 -5.70 -5.92 -42.11
CA THR A 214 -6.69 -6.65 -42.91
C THR A 214 -7.62 -5.70 -43.65
N ILE A 215 -8.10 -4.64 -42.99
CA ILE A 215 -8.93 -3.60 -43.60
C ILE A 215 -8.17 -2.91 -44.73
N ASP A 216 -6.91 -2.54 -44.52
CA ASP A 216 -6.08 -1.88 -45.55
C ASP A 216 -5.84 -2.78 -46.76
N ALA A 217 -5.61 -4.07 -46.56
CA ALA A 217 -5.48 -5.04 -47.65
C ALA A 217 -6.77 -5.13 -48.47
N LYS A 218 -7.92 -5.25 -47.81
CA LYS A 218 -9.24 -5.29 -48.47
C LYS A 218 -9.55 -3.99 -49.20
N ASN A 219 -9.20 -2.84 -48.63
CA ASN A 219 -9.36 -1.54 -49.28
C ASN A 219 -8.51 -1.42 -50.55
N LYS A 220 -7.26 -1.89 -50.52
CA LYS A 220 -6.39 -1.93 -51.72
C LYS A 220 -6.99 -2.81 -52.82
N ASP A 221 -7.50 -3.99 -52.48
CA ASP A 221 -8.13 -4.87 -53.46
C ASP A 221 -9.42 -4.29 -54.02
N LEU A 222 -10.25 -3.67 -53.17
CA LEU A 222 -11.44 -2.95 -53.59
C LEU A 222 -11.10 -1.79 -54.55
N LEU A 223 -10.01 -1.06 -54.28
CA LEU A 223 -9.53 0.00 -55.17
C LEU A 223 -9.12 -0.55 -56.55
N LYS A 224 -8.41 -1.69 -56.60
CA LYS A 224 -8.03 -2.35 -57.86
C LYS A 224 -9.25 -2.74 -58.68
N ILE A 225 -10.24 -3.35 -58.03
CA ILE A 225 -11.50 -3.74 -58.69
C ILE A 225 -12.22 -2.50 -59.20
N LYS A 226 -12.33 -1.44 -58.38
CA LYS A 226 -12.98 -0.19 -58.78
C LYS A 226 -12.32 0.41 -60.03
N VAL A 227 -10.99 0.50 -60.07
CA VAL A 227 -10.25 0.97 -61.25
C VAL A 227 -10.49 0.08 -62.46
N SER A 228 -10.48 -1.25 -62.29
CA SER A 228 -10.77 -2.20 -63.38
C SER A 228 -12.18 -2.02 -63.94
N THR A 229 -13.18 -1.92 -63.08
CA THR A 229 -14.58 -1.68 -63.45
C THR A 229 -14.75 -0.34 -64.17
N THR A 230 -14.10 0.73 -63.70
CA THR A 230 -14.11 2.04 -64.39
C THR A 230 -13.50 1.92 -65.79
N LYS A 231 -12.36 1.24 -65.95
CA LYS A 231 -11.74 0.99 -67.26
C LYS A 231 -12.66 0.18 -68.17
N MET A 232 -13.31 -0.86 -67.64
CA MET A 232 -14.25 -1.68 -68.40
C MET A 232 -15.47 -0.87 -68.83
N GLY A 233 -16.00 0.00 -67.97
CA GLY A 233 -17.08 0.95 -68.30
C GLY A 233 -16.69 1.93 -69.40
N GLN A 234 -15.46 2.46 -69.36
CA GLN A 234 -14.91 3.31 -70.43
C GLN A 234 -14.87 2.54 -71.76
N MET A 235 -14.28 1.34 -71.78
CA MET A 235 -14.21 0.50 -72.99
C MET A 235 -15.60 0.17 -73.56
N LEU A 236 -16.59 -0.12 -72.71
CA LEU A 236 -17.96 -0.36 -73.15
C LEU A 236 -18.60 0.89 -73.76
N THR A 237 -18.33 2.06 -73.18
CA THR A 237 -18.79 3.36 -73.71
C THR A 237 -18.19 3.64 -75.08
N ASP A 238 -16.88 3.45 -75.22
CA ASP A 238 -16.15 3.63 -76.48
C ASP A 238 -16.69 2.67 -77.56
N LYS A 239 -16.90 1.39 -77.22
CA LYS A 239 -17.49 0.40 -78.13
C LYS A 239 -18.93 0.75 -78.51
N ARG A 240 -19.73 1.26 -77.58
CA ARG A 240 -21.10 1.72 -77.87
C ARG A 240 -21.08 2.91 -78.83
N GLN A 241 -20.20 3.89 -78.62
CA GLN A 241 -20.07 5.05 -79.53
C GLN A 241 -19.64 4.61 -80.93
N LEU A 242 -18.68 3.67 -81.04
CA LEU A 242 -18.25 3.11 -82.32
C LEU A 242 -19.41 2.41 -83.05
N LEU A 243 -20.18 1.59 -82.34
CA LEU A 243 -21.34 0.89 -82.93
C LEU A 243 -22.44 1.87 -83.38
N VAL A 244 -22.72 2.91 -82.61
CA VAL A 244 -23.66 3.97 -83.00
C VAL A 244 -23.17 4.67 -84.27
N GLY A 245 -21.89 5.04 -84.34
CA GLY A 245 -21.32 5.65 -85.54
C GLY A 245 -21.42 4.77 -86.78
N LEU A 246 -21.10 3.47 -86.66
CA LEU A 246 -21.26 2.51 -87.77
C LEU A 246 -22.72 2.31 -88.18
N GLN A 247 -23.65 2.38 -87.22
CA GLN A 247 -25.08 2.26 -87.50
C GLN A 247 -25.62 3.51 -88.21
N ASP A 248 -25.19 4.70 -87.81
CA ASP A 248 -25.54 5.95 -88.49
C ASP A 248 -24.99 5.96 -89.93
N GLU A 249 -23.75 5.49 -90.12
CA GLU A 249 -23.14 5.33 -91.46
C GLU A 249 -23.94 4.32 -92.31
N ALA A 250 -24.30 3.16 -91.75
CA ALA A 250 -25.10 2.15 -92.44
C ALA A 250 -26.53 2.63 -92.78
N VAL A 251 -27.12 3.52 -91.98
CA VAL A 251 -28.39 4.17 -92.27
C VAL A 251 -28.24 5.21 -93.38
N SER A 252 -27.14 5.97 -93.41
CA SER A 252 -26.88 6.96 -94.47
C SER A 252 -26.62 6.36 -95.86
N LEU A 253 -26.21 5.09 -95.91
CA LEU A 253 -25.91 4.35 -97.16
C LEU A 253 -27.12 3.58 -97.73
N ARG A 254 -28.29 3.64 -97.08
CA ARG A 254 -29.56 3.09 -97.58
C ARG A 254 -30.45 4.18 -98.16
#